data_AF-A0A536TI87-F1
#
_entry.id   AF-A0A536TI87-F1
#
_cell.length_a   1.000
_cell.length_b   1.000
_cell.length_c   1.000
_cell.angle_alpha   90.00
_cell.angle_beta   90.00
_cell.angle_gamma   90.00
#
_symmetry.space_group_name_H-M   'P 1'
#
loop_
_entity.id
_entity.type
_entity.pdbx_description
1 polymer ?
#
loop_
_entity_poly.entity_id
_entity_poly.type
_entity_poly.pdbx_seq_one_letter_code
_entity_poly.pdbx_strand_id
1 'polypeptide(L)'
;MQGPPELVAGLTRVTGWEHFDRCRREGAGVILLPVHGQFSRLFQPYLRHRGYDGLEVGLTNNDLEAKGFRTQTAKRFELARQMHAAKHMLARGGIVFNPPDARHNLDNSRSVEFFGRQRQLAAGFAELAFKTGAHVVPMVYRFSPRGFFVLEFGAPFHVLGPQSAHDERVDSLVAQYASFLRDEWRRYPWNIQWKQLRSYCRLPEVDPGLLGEKANAISRRAQALPQ
;
A
#
# COMPACT_ATOMS: atom_id res chain seq x y z
N MET A 1 13.28 -8.10 19.16
CA MET A 1 14.34 -9.02 18.69
C MET A 1 14.33 -8.97 17.17
N GLN A 2 15.31 -8.34 16.54
CA GLN A 2 15.48 -8.43 15.08
C GLN A 2 16.19 -9.76 14.81
N GLY A 3 15.57 -10.68 14.08
CA GLY A 3 16.25 -11.91 13.66
C GLY A 3 17.44 -11.56 12.75
N PRO A 4 18.51 -12.38 12.72
CA PRO A 4 19.69 -12.09 11.92
C PRO A 4 19.30 -11.93 10.44
N PRO A 5 19.63 -10.81 9.77
CA PRO A 5 19.22 -10.54 8.39
C PRO A 5 19.55 -11.66 7.40
N GLU A 6 20.64 -12.39 7.65
CA GLU A 6 21.08 -13.54 6.86
C GLU A 6 20.09 -14.71 6.90
N LEU A 7 19.50 -15.00 8.07
CA LEU A 7 18.48 -16.04 8.20
C LEU A 7 17.22 -15.69 7.41
N VAL A 8 16.78 -14.42 7.51
CA VAL A 8 15.63 -13.92 6.74
C VAL A 8 15.93 -14.03 5.24
N ALA A 9 17.13 -13.65 4.81
CA ALA A 9 17.55 -13.75 3.42
C ALA A 9 17.57 -15.20 2.90
N GLY A 10 18.17 -16.13 3.66
CA GLY A 10 18.25 -17.54 3.29
C GLY A 10 16.89 -18.23 3.16
N LEU A 11 15.93 -17.81 3.99
CA LEU A 11 14.57 -18.34 4.00
C LEU A 11 13.60 -17.60 3.07
N THR A 12 14.00 -16.48 2.45
CA THR A 12 13.13 -15.72 1.55
C THR A 12 13.30 -16.19 0.11
N ARG A 13 12.18 -16.39 -0.58
CA ARG A 13 12.09 -16.53 -2.03
C ARG A 13 11.40 -15.29 -2.58
N VAL A 14 11.90 -14.76 -3.68
CA VAL A 14 11.38 -13.53 -4.27
C VAL A 14 10.74 -13.82 -5.61
N THR A 15 9.58 -13.21 -5.83
CA THR A 15 8.88 -13.21 -7.12
C THR A 15 8.55 -11.78 -7.53
N GLY A 16 8.52 -11.52 -8.85
CA GLY A 16 8.26 -10.18 -9.38
C GLY A 16 9.40 -9.18 -9.15
N TRP A 17 10.61 -9.66 -8.85
CA TRP A 17 11.77 -8.80 -8.59
C TRP A 17 12.05 -7.84 -9.75
N GLU A 18 11.83 -8.29 -10.97
CA GLU A 18 11.95 -7.51 -12.20
C GLU A 18 11.10 -6.24 -12.21
N HIS A 19 9.96 -6.23 -11.52
CA HIS A 19 9.12 -5.04 -11.36
C HIS A 19 9.79 -3.98 -10.48
N PHE A 20 10.35 -4.42 -9.35
CA PHE A 20 11.11 -3.55 -8.46
C PHE A 20 12.39 -3.04 -9.13
N ASP A 21 13.17 -3.94 -9.72
CA ASP A 21 14.44 -3.63 -10.38
C ASP A 21 14.27 -2.61 -11.52
N ARG A 22 13.26 -2.80 -12.38
CA ARG A 22 12.95 -1.86 -13.46
C ARG A 22 12.66 -0.46 -12.92
N CYS A 23 11.76 -0.35 -11.94
CA CYS A 23 11.41 0.94 -11.33
C CYS A 23 12.60 1.60 -10.63
N ARG A 24 13.52 0.82 -10.07
CA ARG A 24 14.78 1.34 -9.51
C ARG A 24 15.70 1.90 -10.58
N ARG A 25 15.86 1.21 -11.71
CA ARG A 25 16.71 1.65 -12.83
C ARG A 25 16.21 2.92 -13.51
N GLU A 26 14.89 3.15 -13.54
CA GLU A 26 14.30 4.39 -14.07
C GLU A 26 14.61 5.62 -13.21
N GLY A 27 15.02 5.45 -11.95
CA GLY A 27 15.57 6.53 -11.12
C GLY A 27 14.56 7.51 -10.52
N ALA A 28 13.27 7.43 -10.86
CA ALA A 28 12.21 8.31 -10.35
C ALA A 28 11.83 8.10 -8.87
N GLY A 29 12.41 7.08 -8.22
CA GLY A 29 12.06 6.65 -6.86
C GLY A 29 10.95 5.61 -6.85
N VAL A 30 10.84 4.87 -5.74
CA VAL A 30 9.88 3.76 -5.62
C VAL A 30 9.11 3.86 -4.30
N ILE A 31 7.79 3.89 -4.41
CA ILE A 31 6.86 3.75 -3.30
C ILE A 31 6.41 2.31 -3.25
N LEU A 32 6.89 1.57 -2.25
CA LEU A 32 6.48 0.22 -1.97
C LEU A 32 5.25 0.22 -1.06
N LEU A 33 4.22 -0.53 -1.45
CA LEU A 33 2.96 -0.66 -0.69
C LEU A 33 2.87 -2.06 -0.05
N PRO A 34 3.47 -2.27 1.13
CA PRO A 34 3.38 -3.55 1.80
C PRO A 34 1.98 -3.77 2.39
N VAL A 35 1.41 -4.94 2.10
CA VAL A 35 0.20 -5.43 2.76
C VAL A 35 0.50 -5.84 4.21
N HIS A 36 -0.38 -5.49 5.14
CA HIS A 36 -0.28 -5.93 6.54
C HIS A 36 -0.66 -7.42 6.72
N GLY A 37 0.28 -8.30 6.39
CA GLY A 37 0.23 -9.74 6.71
C GLY A 37 0.94 -10.09 8.03
N GLN A 38 0.82 -11.34 8.47
CA GLN A 38 1.44 -11.83 9.73
C GLN A 38 2.95 -11.57 9.80
N PHE A 39 3.63 -11.69 8.65
CA PHE A 39 5.09 -11.60 8.55
C PHE A 39 5.57 -10.35 7.81
N SER A 40 4.69 -9.36 7.59
CA SER A 40 4.99 -8.22 6.72
C SER A 40 6.28 -7.50 7.09
N ARG A 41 6.60 -7.33 8.38
CA ARG A 41 7.81 -6.61 8.81
C ARG A 41 9.13 -7.26 8.41
N LEU A 42 9.15 -8.53 7.99
CA LEU A 42 10.36 -9.22 7.57
C LEU A 42 10.88 -8.79 6.19
N PHE A 43 10.09 -8.06 5.39
CA PHE A 43 10.60 -7.52 4.12
C PHE A 43 11.74 -6.51 4.33
N GLN A 44 11.72 -5.73 5.42
CA GLN A 44 12.74 -4.70 5.68
C GLN A 44 14.14 -5.28 5.89
N PRO A 45 14.36 -6.26 6.81
CA PRO A 45 15.66 -6.89 6.95
C PRO A 45 16.10 -7.63 5.67
N TYR A 46 15.17 -8.21 4.91
CA TYR A 46 15.48 -8.79 3.60
C TYR A 46 16.03 -7.75 2.61
N LEU A 47 15.33 -6.61 2.46
CA LEU A 47 15.75 -5.53 1.56
C LEU A 47 17.10 -4.94 1.98
N ARG A 48 17.30 -4.71 3.28
CA ARG A 48 18.58 -4.21 3.81
C ARG A 48 19.73 -5.17 3.54
N HIS A 49 19.51 -6.47 3.71
CA HIS A 49 20.51 -7.48 3.35
C HIS A 49 20.86 -7.44 1.85
N ARG A 50 19.90 -7.06 0.99
CA ARG A 50 20.12 -6.83 -0.45
C ARG A 50 20.72 -5.45 -0.78
N GLY A 51 21.08 -4.65 0.22
CA GLY A 51 21.66 -3.32 0.03
C GLY A 51 20.63 -2.21 -0.20
N TYR A 52 19.35 -2.45 0.07
CA TYR A 52 18.29 -1.46 -0.08
C TYR A 52 17.74 -1.04 1.28
N ASP A 53 17.78 0.26 1.56
CA ASP A 53 17.09 0.85 2.70
C ASP A 53 16.00 1.81 2.23
N GLY A 54 15.04 2.07 3.09
CA GLY A 54 13.90 2.90 2.75
C GLY A 54 13.25 3.55 3.96
N LEU A 55 12.52 4.63 3.70
CA LEU A 55 11.80 5.35 4.73
C LEU A 55 10.39 4.80 4.88
N GLU A 56 10.03 4.34 6.08
CA GLU A 56 8.66 4.00 6.40
C GLU A 56 7.85 5.25 6.74
N VAL A 57 6.68 5.36 6.14
CA VAL A 57 5.71 6.43 6.34
C VAL A 57 4.49 5.87 7.06
N GLY A 58 3.95 6.65 8.00
CA GLY A 58 2.71 6.31 8.68
C GLY A 58 2.94 5.66 10.04
N LEU A 59 3.78 6.28 10.87
CA LEU A 59 3.92 5.89 12.29
C LEU A 59 2.54 5.68 12.93
N THR A 60 2.43 4.64 13.76
CA THR A 60 1.17 4.35 14.43
C THR A 60 0.86 5.41 15.48
N ASN A 61 -0.43 5.60 15.81
CA ASN A 61 -0.82 6.54 16.87
C ASN A 61 -0.14 6.24 18.20
N ASN A 62 0.08 4.96 18.53
CA ASN A 62 0.75 4.56 19.76
C ASN A 62 2.23 4.96 19.76
N ASP A 63 2.91 4.80 18.62
CA ASP A 63 4.32 5.23 18.48
C ASP A 63 4.44 6.75 18.56
N LEU A 64 3.46 7.47 18.01
CA LEU A 64 3.37 8.93 18.12
C LEU A 64 3.13 9.38 19.57
N GLU A 65 2.19 8.75 20.27
CA GLU A 65 1.90 9.05 21.66
C GLU A 65 3.07 8.72 22.59
N ALA A 66 3.75 7.60 22.36
CA ALA A 66 4.99 7.25 23.05
C ALA A 66 6.12 8.28 22.80
N LYS A 67 6.12 8.93 21.64
CA LYS A 67 7.02 10.04 21.29
C LYS A 67 6.52 11.42 21.76
N GLY A 68 5.43 11.48 22.53
CA GLY A 68 4.89 12.72 23.11
C GLY A 68 3.87 13.47 22.22
N PHE A 69 3.51 12.95 21.05
CA PHE A 69 2.53 13.57 20.15
C PHE A 69 1.09 13.25 20.59
N ARG A 70 0.60 13.95 21.61
CA ARG A 70 -0.73 13.71 22.22
C ARG A 70 -1.89 14.44 21.54
N THR A 71 -1.65 15.53 20.80
CA THR A 71 -2.71 16.34 20.17
C THR A 71 -2.86 16.04 18.68
N GLN A 72 -4.06 16.27 18.12
CA GLN A 72 -4.31 16.10 16.68
C GLN A 72 -3.40 16.99 15.83
N THR A 73 -3.13 18.22 16.28
CA THR A 73 -2.18 19.14 15.62
C THR A 73 -0.78 18.56 15.58
N ALA A 74 -0.30 18.00 16.69
CA ALA A 74 1.03 17.41 16.77
C ALA A 74 1.13 16.16 15.85
N LYS A 75 0.09 15.33 15.81
CA LYS A 75 0.00 14.17 14.90
C LYS A 75 0.03 14.59 13.42
N ARG A 76 -0.71 15.65 13.05
CA ARG A 76 -0.68 16.22 11.69
C ARG A 76 0.67 16.78 11.31
N PHE A 77 1.33 17.49 12.23
CA PHE A 77 2.67 18.02 12.02
C PHE A 77 3.69 16.89 11.75
N GLU A 78 3.65 15.83 12.54
CA GLU A 78 4.56 14.69 12.36
C GLU A 78 4.29 13.94 11.04
N LEU A 79 3.02 13.77 10.65
CA LEU A 79 2.69 13.23 9.33
C LEU A 79 3.22 14.14 8.22
N ALA A 80 3.05 15.46 8.32
CA ALA A 80 3.59 16.40 7.35
C ALA A 80 5.13 16.32 7.25
N ARG A 81 5.82 16.18 8.38
CA ARG A 81 7.27 15.97 8.44
C ARG A 81 7.69 14.68 7.73
N GLN A 82 6.96 13.58 7.94
CA GLN A 82 7.20 12.31 7.24
C GLN A 82 6.93 12.42 5.74
N MET A 83 5.83 13.06 5.33
CA MET A 83 5.52 13.32 3.93
C MET A 83 6.61 14.14 3.25
N HIS A 84 7.13 15.16 3.93
CA HIS A 84 8.22 15.98 3.44
C HIS A 84 9.52 15.18 3.27
N ALA A 85 9.90 14.39 4.28
CA ALA A 85 11.06 13.50 4.20
C ALA A 85 10.92 12.45 3.09
N ALA A 86 9.72 11.86 2.94
CA ALA A 86 9.41 10.91 1.88
C ALA A 86 9.54 11.54 0.50
N LYS A 87 9.02 12.76 0.31
CA LYS A 87 9.19 13.51 -0.94
C LYS A 87 10.69 13.70 -1.28
N HIS A 88 11.50 14.10 -0.32
CA HIS A 88 12.94 14.26 -0.52
C HIS A 88 13.67 12.95 -0.82
N MET A 89 13.28 11.86 -0.15
CA MET A 89 13.80 10.52 -0.41
C MET A 89 13.50 10.09 -1.86
N LEU A 90 12.24 10.20 -2.28
CA LEU A 90 11.79 9.81 -3.63
C LEU A 90 12.43 10.67 -4.72
N ALA A 91 12.55 11.98 -4.52
CA ALA A 91 13.20 12.88 -5.47
C ALA A 91 14.69 12.55 -5.73
N ARG A 92 15.34 11.78 -4.86
CA ARG A 92 16.70 11.27 -5.03
C ARG A 92 16.74 9.83 -5.57
N GLY A 93 15.62 9.33 -6.07
CA GLY A 93 15.48 7.95 -6.50
C GLY A 93 15.45 6.95 -5.35
N GLY A 94 15.10 7.37 -4.13
CA GLY A 94 15.05 6.50 -2.95
C GLY A 94 13.80 5.60 -2.87
N ILE A 95 13.68 4.88 -1.76
CA ILE A 95 12.58 3.95 -1.48
C ILE A 95 11.75 4.46 -0.30
N VAL A 96 10.43 4.45 -0.44
CA VAL A 96 9.48 4.74 0.64
C VAL A 96 8.55 3.55 0.83
N PHE A 97 8.35 3.12 2.07
CA PHE A 97 7.34 2.13 2.44
C PHE A 97 6.10 2.85 2.96
N ASN A 98 4.96 2.64 2.31
CA ASN A 98 3.69 3.25 2.73
C ASN A 98 2.60 2.16 2.72
N PRO A 99 2.19 1.64 3.89
CA PRO A 99 1.16 0.61 3.95
C PRO A 99 -0.25 1.23 3.97
N PRO A 100 -1.02 1.20 2.87
CA PRO A 100 -2.29 1.92 2.75
C PRO A 100 -3.45 1.26 3.51
N ASP A 101 -3.30 -0.02 3.89
CA ASP A 101 -4.27 -0.78 4.68
C ASP A 101 -4.07 -0.62 6.19
N ALA A 102 -3.18 0.28 6.60
CA ALA A 102 -3.10 0.77 7.96
C ALA A 102 -4.40 1.50 8.35
N ARG A 103 -4.79 1.37 9.62
CA ARG A 103 -6.01 2.00 10.18
C ARG A 103 -5.73 3.32 10.88
N HIS A 104 -4.60 3.94 10.56
CA HIS A 104 -4.15 5.19 11.14
C HIS A 104 -4.05 6.24 10.04
N ASN A 105 -4.24 7.51 10.38
CA ASN A 105 -4.14 8.64 9.46
C ASN A 105 -5.15 8.57 8.28
N LEU A 106 -6.41 8.27 8.58
CA LEU A 106 -7.49 8.16 7.59
C LEU A 106 -8.09 9.52 7.16
N ASP A 107 -7.54 10.65 7.66
CA ASP A 107 -7.96 12.02 7.27
C ASP A 107 -7.98 12.21 5.74
N ASN A 108 -7.07 11.55 5.00
CA ASN A 108 -7.00 11.52 3.54
C ASN A 108 -7.17 10.09 3.00
N SER A 109 -8.24 9.40 3.39
CA SER A 109 -8.55 8.06 2.90
C SER A 109 -9.65 8.06 1.84
N ARG A 110 -9.71 6.98 1.05
CA ARG A 110 -10.83 6.70 0.14
C ARG A 110 -11.59 5.48 0.63
N SER A 111 -12.91 5.54 0.53
CA SER A 111 -13.78 4.39 0.80
C SER A 111 -13.87 3.51 -0.45
N VAL A 112 -13.59 2.23 -0.31
CA VAL A 112 -13.69 1.22 -1.36
C VAL A 112 -14.58 0.07 -0.90
N GLU A 113 -15.24 -0.58 -1.85
CA GLU A 113 -15.86 -1.88 -1.59
C GLU A 113 -14.78 -2.95 -1.41
N PHE A 114 -14.91 -3.74 -0.35
CA PHE A 114 -13.99 -4.81 0.00
C PHE A 114 -14.77 -5.98 0.60
N PHE A 115 -15.03 -7.02 -0.20
CA PHE A 115 -15.80 -8.22 0.17
C PHE A 115 -17.19 -7.93 0.74
N GLY A 116 -17.93 -7.00 0.12
CA GLY A 116 -19.29 -6.61 0.53
C GLY A 116 -19.33 -5.59 1.67
N ARG A 117 -18.17 -5.05 2.09
CA ARG A 117 -18.08 -4.03 3.14
C ARG A 117 -17.35 -2.79 2.65
N GLN A 118 -17.66 -1.62 3.22
CA GLN A 118 -16.95 -0.38 2.96
C GLN A 118 -15.67 -0.32 3.80
N ARG A 119 -14.52 -0.26 3.12
CA ARG A 119 -13.20 -0.17 3.74
C ARG A 119 -12.53 1.15 3.37
N GLN A 120 -11.98 1.84 4.36
CA GLN A 120 -11.12 2.99 4.13
C GLN A 120 -9.68 2.56 3.87
N LEU A 121 -9.07 3.12 2.85
CA LEU A 121 -7.65 2.95 2.51
C LEU A 121 -6.99 4.32 2.40
N ALA A 122 -5.80 4.46 3.00
CA ALA A 122 -5.08 5.74 2.98
C ALA A 122 -4.63 6.09 1.56
N ALA A 123 -4.81 7.34 1.14
CA ALA A 123 -4.47 7.79 -0.22
C ALA A 123 -3.13 8.55 -0.29
N GLY A 124 -2.41 8.70 0.83
CA GLY A 124 -1.17 9.50 0.90
C GLY A 124 -0.06 9.03 -0.05
N PHE A 125 -0.04 7.74 -0.41
CA PHE A 125 0.91 7.21 -1.39
C PHE A 125 0.66 7.74 -2.82
N ALA A 126 -0.61 7.96 -3.19
CA ALA A 126 -0.99 8.50 -4.50
C ALA A 126 -0.50 9.96 -4.63
N GLU A 127 -0.69 10.75 -3.58
CA GLU A 127 -0.18 12.12 -3.50
C GLU A 127 1.34 12.18 -3.63
N LEU A 128 2.06 11.28 -2.95
CA LEU A 128 3.51 11.18 -3.08
C LEU A 128 3.92 10.82 -4.52
N ALA A 129 3.25 9.85 -5.14
CA ALA A 129 3.54 9.44 -6.51
C ALA A 129 3.37 10.61 -7.48
N PHE A 130 2.26 11.36 -7.39
CA PHE A 130 2.01 12.49 -8.29
C PHE A 130 2.98 13.65 -8.09
N LYS A 131 3.41 13.91 -6.85
CA LYS A 131 4.36 15.00 -6.56
C LYS A 131 5.80 14.69 -6.92
N THR A 132 6.14 13.42 -7.11
CA THR A 132 7.54 12.99 -7.28
C THR A 132 7.79 12.26 -8.59
N GLY A 133 6.75 11.77 -9.26
CA GLY A 133 6.88 10.86 -10.40
C GLY A 133 7.28 9.43 -10.00
N ALA A 134 7.36 9.12 -8.71
CA ALA A 134 7.80 7.82 -8.24
C ALA A 134 6.86 6.69 -8.66
N HIS A 135 7.43 5.52 -8.96
CA HIS A 135 6.65 4.32 -9.23
C HIS A 135 5.97 3.81 -7.97
N VAL A 136 4.75 3.31 -8.12
CA VAL A 136 4.00 2.68 -7.04
C VAL A 136 3.99 1.18 -7.27
N VAL A 137 4.57 0.41 -6.35
CA VAL A 137 4.70 -1.04 -6.50
C VAL A 137 4.08 -1.72 -5.28
N PRO A 138 3.00 -2.50 -5.44
CA PRO A 138 2.44 -3.27 -4.35
C PRO A 138 3.37 -4.43 -3.99
N MET A 139 3.40 -4.79 -2.72
CA MET A 139 4.19 -5.95 -2.29
C MET A 139 3.53 -6.67 -1.13
N VAL A 140 3.86 -7.95 -1.01
CA VAL A 140 3.43 -8.77 0.12
C VAL A 140 4.55 -9.68 0.57
N TYR A 141 4.58 -9.92 1.88
CA TYR A 141 5.47 -10.89 2.50
C TYR A 141 4.61 -11.92 3.25
N ARG A 142 4.80 -13.19 2.91
CA ARG A 142 3.97 -14.30 3.42
C ARG A 142 4.81 -15.51 3.76
N PHE A 143 4.30 -16.34 4.67
CA PHE A 143 4.87 -17.66 4.93
C PHE A 143 4.24 -18.70 4.00
N SER A 144 5.10 -19.51 3.39
CA SER A 144 4.72 -20.66 2.57
C SER A 144 4.56 -21.89 3.47
N PRO A 145 3.50 -22.71 3.28
CA PRO A 145 3.38 -24.00 3.95
C PRO A 145 4.57 -24.94 3.73
N ARG A 146 5.42 -24.67 2.72
CA ARG A 146 6.66 -25.40 2.44
C ARG A 146 7.86 -24.97 3.31
N GLY A 147 7.66 -24.14 4.33
CA GLY A 147 8.71 -23.81 5.31
C GLY A 147 9.63 -22.66 4.94
N PHE A 148 9.22 -21.77 4.02
CA PHE A 148 9.99 -20.61 3.61
C PHE A 148 9.10 -19.36 3.47
N PHE A 149 9.69 -18.18 3.38
CA PHE A 149 8.97 -16.94 3.14
C PHE A 149 8.95 -16.59 1.65
N VAL A 150 7.86 -15.96 1.21
CA VAL A 150 7.74 -15.39 -0.13
C VAL A 150 7.58 -13.89 -0.01
N LEU A 151 8.50 -13.15 -0.62
CA LEU A 151 8.36 -11.73 -0.90
C LEU A 151 7.94 -11.57 -2.37
N GLU A 152 6.73 -11.13 -2.60
CA GLU A 152 6.20 -10.86 -3.94
C GLU A 152 6.11 -9.36 -4.17
N PHE A 153 6.72 -8.89 -5.25
CA PHE A 153 6.47 -7.56 -5.81
C PHE A 153 5.45 -7.72 -6.93
N GLY A 154 4.33 -7.00 -6.84
CA GLY A 154 3.37 -6.95 -7.94
C GLY A 154 3.82 -6.01 -9.06
N ALA A 155 3.09 -6.02 -10.16
CA ALA A 155 3.33 -5.06 -11.24
C ALA A 155 3.17 -3.62 -10.72
N PRO A 156 3.99 -2.67 -11.18
CA PRO A 156 3.81 -1.27 -10.82
C PRO A 156 2.42 -0.78 -11.26
N PHE A 157 1.76 0.00 -10.41
CA PHE A 157 0.45 0.53 -10.73
C PHE A 157 0.49 1.48 -11.91
N HIS A 158 -0.57 1.43 -12.70
CA HIS A 158 -0.77 2.35 -13.80
C HIS A 158 -1.22 3.70 -13.26
N VAL A 159 -0.42 4.73 -13.50
CA VAL A 159 -0.76 6.11 -13.16
C VAL A 159 -1.49 6.73 -14.35
N LEU A 160 -2.74 7.13 -14.12
CA LEU A 160 -3.50 7.90 -15.10
C LEU A 160 -2.79 9.22 -15.41
N GLY A 161 -2.81 9.59 -16.69
CA GLY A 161 -2.15 10.79 -17.20
C GLY A 161 -2.77 12.10 -16.68
N PRO A 162 -2.12 13.25 -16.96
CA PRO A 162 -2.54 14.56 -16.45
C PRO A 162 -3.89 15.04 -16.99
N GLN A 163 -4.42 14.41 -18.03
CA GLN A 163 -5.74 14.69 -18.60
C GLN A 163 -6.91 14.25 -17.71
N SER A 164 -6.69 13.31 -16.78
CA SER A 164 -7.69 12.88 -15.81
C SER A 164 -7.73 13.83 -14.61
N ALA A 165 -8.91 14.01 -14.00
CA ALA A 165 -9.03 14.86 -12.82
C ALA A 165 -8.21 14.27 -11.65
N HIS A 166 -7.67 15.14 -10.78
CA HIS A 166 -6.81 14.71 -9.67
C HIS A 166 -7.46 13.62 -8.80
N ASP A 167 -8.72 13.80 -8.42
CA ASP A 167 -9.45 12.83 -7.61
C ASP A 167 -9.61 11.48 -8.32
N GLU A 168 -9.87 11.46 -9.63
CA GLU A 168 -9.97 10.23 -10.42
C GLU A 168 -8.63 9.48 -10.46
N ARG A 169 -7.52 10.22 -10.55
CA ARG A 169 -6.17 9.65 -10.54
C ARG A 169 -5.86 9.02 -9.18
N VAL A 170 -6.21 9.70 -8.09
CA VAL A 170 -6.08 9.17 -6.72
C VAL A 170 -6.92 7.90 -6.55
N ASP A 171 -8.19 7.96 -6.94
CA ASP A 171 -9.14 6.86 -6.79
C ASP A 171 -8.72 5.63 -7.59
N SER A 172 -8.15 5.83 -8.80
CA SER A 172 -7.58 4.75 -9.62
C SER A 172 -6.45 4.02 -8.90
N LEU A 173 -5.50 4.73 -8.28
CA LEU A 173 -4.40 4.10 -7.55
C LEU A 173 -4.89 3.37 -6.29
N VAL A 174 -5.85 3.94 -5.57
CA VAL A 174 -6.45 3.28 -4.40
C VAL A 174 -7.24 2.03 -4.81
N ALA A 175 -7.98 2.09 -5.91
CA ALA A 175 -8.71 0.94 -6.44
C ALA A 175 -7.78 -0.19 -6.89
N GLN A 176 -6.64 0.13 -7.51
CA GLN A 176 -5.60 -0.86 -7.84
C GLN A 176 -5.05 -1.54 -6.58
N TYR A 177 -4.76 -0.77 -5.53
CA TYR A 177 -4.36 -1.35 -4.24
C TYR A 177 -5.45 -2.21 -3.60
N ALA A 178 -6.70 -1.75 -3.63
CA ALA A 178 -7.83 -2.51 -3.12
C ALA A 178 -7.99 -3.86 -3.84
N SER A 179 -7.83 -3.88 -5.18
CA SER A 179 -7.85 -5.12 -5.95
C SER A 179 -6.71 -6.05 -5.56
N PHE A 180 -5.48 -5.54 -5.51
CA PHE A 180 -4.31 -6.31 -5.07
C PHE A 180 -4.52 -6.94 -3.68
N LEU A 181 -5.03 -6.15 -2.73
CA LEU A 181 -5.31 -6.60 -1.38
C LEU A 181 -6.41 -7.68 -1.33
N ARG A 182 -7.49 -7.52 -2.13
CA ARG A 182 -8.55 -8.54 -2.23
C ARG A 182 -8.00 -9.85 -2.78
N ASP A 183 -7.19 -9.79 -3.83
CA ASP A 183 -6.59 -10.97 -4.44
C ASP A 183 -5.62 -11.66 -3.47
N GLU A 184 -4.87 -10.90 -2.67
CA GLU A 184 -4.01 -11.46 -1.63
C GLU A 184 -4.82 -12.17 -0.54
N TRP A 185 -5.88 -11.54 -0.02
CA TRP A 185 -6.76 -12.15 0.99
C TRP A 185 -7.45 -13.41 0.48
N ARG A 186 -7.84 -13.42 -0.80
CA ARG A 186 -8.48 -14.57 -1.45
C ARG A 186 -7.50 -15.73 -1.66
N ARG A 187 -6.29 -15.45 -2.16
CA ARG A 187 -5.28 -16.49 -2.45
C ARG A 187 -4.64 -17.06 -1.19
N TYR A 188 -4.40 -16.22 -0.19
CA TYR A 188 -3.59 -16.57 0.98
C TYR A 188 -4.26 -16.15 2.31
N PRO A 189 -5.46 -16.67 2.62
CA PRO A 189 -6.22 -16.23 3.80
C PRO A 189 -5.47 -16.47 5.12
N TRP A 190 -4.58 -17.46 5.19
CA TRP A 190 -3.75 -17.72 6.38
C TRP A 190 -2.73 -16.62 6.68
N ASN A 191 -2.37 -15.77 5.70
CA ASN A 191 -1.45 -14.67 5.91
C ASN A 191 -2.13 -13.43 6.53
N ILE A 192 -3.46 -13.42 6.61
CA ILE A 192 -4.22 -12.31 7.19
C ILE A 192 -4.00 -12.29 8.71
N GLN A 193 -3.66 -11.12 9.25
CA GLN A 193 -3.58 -10.95 10.70
C GLN A 193 -4.98 -11.02 11.32
N TRP A 194 -5.13 -11.74 12.44
CA TRP A 194 -6.42 -11.84 13.16
C TRP A 194 -7.03 -10.47 13.48
N LYS A 195 -6.20 -9.49 13.87
CA LYS A 195 -6.65 -8.10 14.13
C LYS A 195 -7.25 -7.44 12.89
N GLN A 196 -6.72 -7.72 11.69
CA GLN A 196 -7.27 -7.22 10.43
C GLN A 196 -8.62 -7.87 10.12
N LEU A 197 -8.71 -9.20 10.24
CA LEU A 197 -9.94 -9.94 10.00
C LEU A 197 -11.08 -9.52 10.97
N ARG A 198 -10.78 -9.44 12.27
CA ARG A 198 -11.74 -8.96 13.29
C ARG A 198 -12.27 -7.56 12.98
N SER A 199 -11.43 -6.71 12.41
CA SER A 199 -11.80 -5.32 12.10
C SER A 199 -12.60 -5.24 10.82
N TYR A 200 -12.26 -6.06 9.83
CA TYR A 200 -13.06 -6.25 8.63
C TYR A 200 -14.50 -6.66 8.96
N CYS A 201 -14.71 -7.62 9.87
CA CYS A 201 -16.05 -8.04 10.30
C CYS A 201 -16.89 -6.93 10.96
N ARG A 202 -16.27 -5.80 11.34
CA ARG A 202 -16.94 -4.63 11.94
C ARG A 202 -17.16 -3.49 10.94
N LEU A 203 -16.66 -3.63 9.71
CA LEU A 203 -16.87 -2.62 8.68
C LEU A 203 -18.35 -2.59 8.28
N PRO A 204 -18.91 -1.42 7.95
CA PRO A 204 -20.28 -1.32 7.48
C PRO A 204 -20.43 -2.07 6.15
N GLU A 205 -21.59 -2.70 5.96
CA GLU A 205 -21.92 -3.35 4.70
C GLU A 205 -22.09 -2.30 3.60
N VAL A 206 -21.76 -2.68 2.37
CA VAL A 206 -22.08 -1.81 1.23
C VAL A 206 -23.58 -1.84 1.02
N ASP A 207 -24.21 -0.66 0.95
CA ASP A 207 -25.60 -0.57 0.53
C ASP A 207 -25.75 -1.23 -0.86
N PRO A 208 -26.58 -2.28 -1.00
CA PRO A 208 -26.82 -2.95 -2.27
C PRO A 208 -27.26 -2.00 -3.40
N GLY A 209 -27.95 -0.90 -3.06
CA GLY A 209 -28.41 0.09 -4.05
C GLY A 209 -27.28 0.81 -4.78
N LEU A 210 -26.17 1.10 -4.08
CA LEU A 210 -25.01 1.82 -4.65
C LEU A 210 -24.15 0.94 -5.56
N LEU A 211 -24.18 -0.38 -5.38
CA LEU A 211 -23.47 -1.34 -6.25
C LEU A 211 -24.14 -1.45 -7.62
N GLY A 212 -25.47 -1.43 -7.66
CA GLY A 212 -26.25 -1.45 -8.90
C GLY A 212 -26.03 -0.20 -9.75
N GLU A 213 -25.95 0.98 -9.13
CA GLU A 213 -25.71 2.24 -9.84
C GLU A 213 -24.28 2.35 -10.41
N LYS A 214 -23.24 1.94 -9.67
CA LYS A 214 -21.86 1.94 -10.17
C LYS A 214 -21.63 0.92 -11.28
N ALA A 215 -22.21 -0.27 -11.19
CA ALA A 215 -22.15 -1.27 -12.26
C ALA A 215 -22.85 -0.78 -13.53
N ASN A 216 -24.01 -0.14 -13.40
CA ASN A 216 -24.73 0.48 -14.51
C ASN A 216 -23.97 1.67 -15.12
N ALA A 217 -23.31 2.50 -14.32
CA ALA A 217 -22.51 3.63 -14.80
C ALA A 217 -21.27 3.18 -15.59
N ILE A 218 -20.60 2.11 -15.17
CA ILE A 218 -19.47 1.52 -15.89
C ILE A 218 -19.93 0.90 -17.22
N SER A 219 -21.08 0.19 -17.20
CA SER A 219 -21.64 -0.43 -18.41
C SER A 219 -22.11 0.61 -19.45
N ARG A 220 -22.71 1.72 -19.00
CA ARG A 220 -23.08 2.85 -19.88
C ARG A 220 -21.87 3.59 -20.45
N ARG A 221 -20.78 3.73 -19.68
CA ARG A 221 -19.53 4.35 -20.19
C ARG A 221 -18.80 3.46 -21.20
N ALA A 222 -18.84 2.13 -21.04
CA ALA A 222 -18.27 1.19 -22.01
C ALA A 222 -19.01 1.19 -23.36
N GLN A 223 -20.31 1.52 -23.36
CA GLN A 223 -21.14 1.65 -24.57
C GLN A 223 -21.04 3.02 -25.26
N ALA A 224 -20.37 4.00 -24.64
CA ALA A 224 -20.29 5.38 -25.13
C ALA A 224 -18.96 5.74 -25.82
N LEU A 225 -18.06 4.78 -26.02
CA LEU A 225 -16.85 4.95 -26.84
C LEU A 225 -17.23 4.74 -28.32
N PRO A 226 -17.04 5.74 -29.21
CA PRO A 226 -17.28 5.55 -30.64
C PRO A 226 -16.27 4.53 -31.22
N GLN A 227 -16.77 3.70 -32.13
CA GLN A 227 -15.97 2.72 -32.90
C GLN A 227 -14.99 3.40 -33.86
#